data_AF-A0A4Q3UYI7-F1
#
_entry.id   AF-A0A4Q3UYI7-F1
#
_cell.length_a   1.000
_cell.length_b   1.000
_cell.length_c   1.000
_cell.angle_alpha   90.00
_cell.angle_beta   90.00
_cell.angle_gamma   90.00
#
_symmetry.space_group_name_H-M   'P 1'
#
loop_
_entity.id
_entity.type
_entity.pdbx_description
1 polymer ?
#
loop_
_entity_poly.entity_id
_entity_poly.type
_entity_poly.pdbx_seq_one_letter_code
_entity_poly.pdbx_strand_id
1 'polypeptide(L)'
;MIQVKDSDTERQNENTTSFRDRLTTVDEKGKRKWVFAQKPKGKLYNIRTWVSWGFFALFFTLPFIRVNDRPLFLFNIPAAKFIIFGKVFWPQDFFIFGLAMITFIVFIVLFTAAFGRLFCGWVCPQTIFMEMLFRKVEYLFE
;
A
#
# COMPACT_ATOMS: atom_id res chain seq x y z
N MET A 1 -61.78 30.17 -7.70
CA MET A 1 -61.03 29.15 -6.93
C MET A 1 -59.84 28.73 -7.79
N ILE A 2 -58.74 29.49 -7.71
CA ILE A 2 -57.56 29.33 -8.59
C ILE A 2 -56.62 28.33 -7.90
N GLN A 3 -56.29 27.25 -8.61
CA GLN A 3 -55.38 26.19 -8.21
C GLN A 3 -53.94 26.72 -8.21
N VAL A 4 -53.46 27.20 -7.06
CA VAL A 4 -52.02 27.41 -6.82
C VAL A 4 -51.47 26.07 -6.32
N LYS A 5 -51.20 25.15 -7.24
CA LYS A 5 -50.56 23.87 -6.93
C LYS A 5 -49.05 24.02 -7.14
N ASP A 6 -48.36 24.30 -6.05
CA ASP A 6 -47.10 23.66 -5.65
C ASP A 6 -45.97 23.59 -6.70
N SER A 7 -45.64 24.72 -7.35
CA SER A 7 -44.42 24.82 -8.17
C SER A 7 -43.11 24.55 -7.38
N ASP A 8 -43.13 24.67 -6.05
CA ASP A 8 -42.00 24.36 -5.17
C ASP A 8 -41.83 22.85 -4.90
N THR A 9 -42.92 22.08 -4.93
CA THR A 9 -42.91 20.62 -4.69
C THR A 9 -42.38 19.86 -5.91
N GLU A 10 -42.66 20.32 -7.13
CA GLU A 10 -42.08 19.73 -8.35
C GLU A 10 -40.56 19.96 -8.46
N ARG A 11 -40.07 21.17 -8.13
CA ARG A 11 -38.62 21.46 -8.15
C ARG A 11 -37.82 20.65 -7.12
N GLN A 12 -38.40 20.34 -5.96
CA GLN A 12 -37.73 19.46 -4.99
C GLN A 12 -37.68 18.00 -5.46
N ASN A 13 -38.72 17.54 -6.16
CA ASN A 13 -38.77 16.19 -6.73
C ASN A 13 -37.78 16.01 -7.90
N GLU A 14 -37.65 17.00 -8.80
CA GLU A 14 -36.64 16.97 -9.87
C GLU A 14 -35.20 16.94 -9.35
N ASN A 15 -34.89 17.69 -8.28
CA ASN A 15 -33.54 17.70 -7.72
C ASN A 15 -33.17 16.37 -7.05
N THR A 16 -34.15 15.68 -6.45
CA THR A 16 -33.95 14.39 -5.76
C THR A 16 -33.92 13.20 -6.72
N THR A 17 -34.68 13.23 -7.82
CA THR A 17 -34.59 12.24 -8.90
C THR A 17 -33.32 12.45 -9.72
N SER A 18 -32.99 13.70 -10.05
CA SER A 18 -31.81 14.02 -10.84
C SER A 18 -30.52 13.55 -10.18
N PHE A 19 -30.35 13.67 -8.86
CA PHE A 19 -29.16 13.14 -8.16
C PHE A 19 -28.95 11.63 -8.32
N ARG A 20 -30.03 10.85 -8.49
CA ARG A 20 -29.98 9.40 -8.71
C ARG A 20 -29.65 9.03 -10.16
N ASP A 21 -29.98 9.91 -11.10
CA ASP A 21 -29.85 9.67 -12.54
C ASP A 21 -28.55 10.24 -13.16
N ARG A 22 -27.71 10.96 -12.41
CA ARG A 22 -26.41 11.44 -12.91
C ARG A 22 -25.30 10.44 -12.58
N LEU A 23 -24.45 10.13 -13.55
CA LEU A 23 -23.19 9.45 -13.27
C LEU A 23 -22.28 10.39 -12.44
N THR A 24 -21.70 9.86 -11.35
CA THR A 24 -20.83 10.60 -10.42
C THR A 24 -19.59 11.23 -11.06
N THR A 25 -19.25 10.83 -12.28
CA THR A 25 -18.14 11.34 -13.08
C THR A 25 -18.55 12.43 -14.08
N VAL A 26 -19.81 12.88 -14.08
CA VAL A 26 -20.36 13.84 -15.05
C VAL A 26 -20.89 15.08 -14.30
N ASP A 27 -20.40 16.25 -14.71
CA ASP A 27 -20.85 17.55 -14.19
C ASP A 27 -22.27 17.88 -14.66
N GLU A 28 -22.94 18.84 -14.03
CA GLU A 28 -24.36 19.19 -14.33
C GLU A 28 -24.61 19.56 -15.80
N LYS A 29 -23.55 19.91 -16.54
CA LYS A 29 -23.54 20.26 -17.95
C LYS A 29 -23.12 19.11 -18.89
N GLY A 30 -23.05 17.86 -18.42
CA GLY A 30 -22.69 16.70 -19.23
C GLY A 30 -21.18 16.56 -19.52
N LYS A 31 -20.32 17.37 -18.88
CA LYS A 31 -18.85 17.28 -19.05
C LYS A 31 -18.23 16.29 -18.08
N ARG A 32 -17.22 15.55 -18.53
CA ARG A 32 -16.45 14.60 -17.71
C ARG A 32 -15.67 15.35 -16.62
N LYS A 33 -15.99 15.06 -15.36
CA LYS A 33 -15.26 15.56 -14.19
C LYS A 33 -14.11 14.62 -13.89
N TRP A 34 -12.89 15.06 -14.18
CA TRP A 34 -11.68 14.30 -13.83
C TRP A 34 -11.47 14.33 -12.32
N VAL A 35 -11.40 13.15 -11.70
CA VAL A 35 -11.18 12.98 -10.27
C VAL A 35 -9.68 12.81 -10.05
N PHE A 36 -9.07 13.79 -9.41
CA PHE A 36 -7.67 13.74 -9.01
C PHE A 36 -7.56 13.37 -7.54
N ALA A 37 -6.55 12.58 -7.18
CA ALA A 37 -6.28 12.23 -5.79
C ALA A 37 -5.90 13.50 -5.00
N GLN A 38 -6.61 13.79 -3.92
CA GLN A 38 -6.26 14.91 -3.05
C GLN A 38 -4.90 14.67 -2.37
N LYS A 39 -4.02 15.68 -2.36
CA LYS A 39 -2.73 15.63 -1.64
C LYS A 39 -3.00 15.71 -0.12
N PRO A 40 -2.84 14.62 0.66
CA PRO A 40 -3.12 14.68 2.10
C PRO A 40 -2.04 15.52 2.79
N LYS A 41 -2.44 16.50 3.61
CA LYS A 41 -1.54 17.33 4.41
C LYS A 41 -1.85 17.13 5.89
N GLY A 42 -0.84 16.84 6.72
CA GLY A 42 -1.02 16.70 8.17
C GLY A 42 0.17 16.10 8.92
N LYS A 43 0.20 16.30 10.25
CA LYS A 43 1.28 15.80 11.13
C LYS A 43 1.37 14.28 11.16
N LEU A 44 0.22 13.59 11.17
CA LEU A 44 0.15 12.12 11.12
C LEU A 44 0.69 11.55 9.80
N TYR A 45 0.51 12.27 8.69
CA TYR A 45 1.04 11.87 7.38
C TYR A 45 2.57 11.95 7.35
N ASN A 46 3.16 12.98 7.96
CA ASN A 46 4.61 13.13 8.05
C ASN A 46 5.26 12.06 8.93
N ILE A 47 4.63 11.66 10.04
CA ILE A 47 5.14 10.57 10.90
C ILE A 47 5.09 9.24 10.15
N ARG A 48 3.98 8.93 9.46
CA ARG A 48 3.87 7.74 8.61
C ARG A 48 4.94 7.73 7.51
N THR A 49 5.21 8.88 6.90
CA THR A 49 6.28 9.06 5.90
C THR A 49 7.66 8.70 6.45
N TRP A 50 7.97 9.15 7.68
CA TRP A 50 9.27 8.89 8.29
C TRP A 50 9.47 7.41 8.62
N VAL A 51 8.42 6.75 9.16
CA VAL A 51 8.42 5.28 9.39
C VAL A 51 8.62 4.53 8.07
N SER A 52 7.95 4.95 7.00
CA SER A 52 8.12 4.35 5.67
C SER A 52 9.53 4.51 5.12
N TRP A 53 10.16 5.67 5.31
CA TRP A 53 11.54 5.89 4.90
C TRP A 53 12.52 5.02 5.70
N GLY A 54 12.29 4.85 7.00
CA GLY A 54 13.04 3.92 7.84
C GLY A 54 12.92 2.47 7.36
N PHE A 55 11.71 2.02 7.02
CA PHE A 55 11.48 0.68 6.47
C PHE A 55 12.17 0.48 5.10
N PHE A 56 12.11 1.49 4.23
CA PHE A 56 12.80 1.45 2.94
C PHE A 56 14.32 1.42 3.10
N ALA A 57 14.88 2.26 3.97
CA ALA A 57 16.30 2.25 4.29
C ALA A 57 16.74 0.91 4.87
N LEU A 58 15.95 0.31 5.77
CA LEU A 58 16.20 -1.03 6.29
C LEU A 58 16.21 -2.07 5.17
N PHE A 59 15.20 -2.08 4.29
CA PHE A 59 15.09 -3.03 3.19
C PHE A 59 16.22 -2.88 2.16
N PHE A 60 16.68 -1.66 1.92
CA PHE A 60 17.78 -1.38 1.00
C PHE A 60 19.15 -1.65 1.63
N THR A 61 19.31 -1.50 2.94
CA THR A 61 20.58 -1.77 3.64
C THR A 61 20.76 -3.26 3.95
N LEU A 62 19.66 -3.98 4.21
CA LEU A 62 19.63 -5.44 4.44
C LEU A 62 20.46 -6.27 3.45
N PRO A 63 20.35 -6.10 2.11
CA PRO A 63 21.13 -6.88 1.16
C PRO A 63 22.59 -6.42 1.04
N PHE A 64 22.92 -5.20 1.45
CA PHE A 64 24.27 -4.65 1.39
C PHE A 64 25.11 -4.96 2.63
N ILE A 65 24.46 -5.25 3.76
CA ILE A 65 25.16 -5.73 4.96
C ILE A 65 25.81 -7.07 4.60
N ARG A 66 27.12 -7.17 4.81
CA ARG A 66 27.90 -8.40 4.62
C ARG A 66 28.34 -8.88 5.99
N VAL A 67 28.07 -10.14 6.29
CA VAL A 67 28.47 -10.77 7.55
C VAL A 67 29.41 -11.92 7.18
N ASN A 68 30.67 -11.85 7.64
CA ASN A 68 31.73 -12.86 7.42
C ASN A 68 32.11 -13.10 5.94
N ASP A 69 32.46 -12.05 5.18
CA ASP A 69 32.97 -12.12 3.78
C ASP A 69 32.05 -12.82 2.76
N ARG A 70 30.81 -13.11 3.12
CA ARG A 70 29.77 -13.68 2.25
C ARG A 70 28.62 -12.68 2.17
N PRO A 71 28.12 -12.34 0.95
CA PRO A 71 26.90 -11.54 0.82
C PRO A 71 25.74 -12.25 1.53
N LEU A 72 24.92 -11.50 2.27
CA LEU A 72 23.77 -12.08 3.00
C LEU A 72 22.74 -12.75 2.07
N PHE A 73 22.73 -12.37 0.80
CA PHE A 73 21.94 -12.97 -0.27
C PHE A 73 22.84 -13.25 -1.47
N LEU A 74 23.39 -14.46 -1.57
CA LEU A 74 24.06 -14.95 -2.79
C LEU A 74 23.31 -16.20 -3.28
N PHE A 75 22.58 -16.04 -4.39
CA PHE A 75 21.94 -17.14 -5.10
C PHE A 75 22.89 -17.66 -6.19
N ASN A 76 23.73 -18.66 -5.85
CA ASN A 76 24.58 -19.32 -6.84
C ASN A 76 23.86 -20.57 -7.37
N ILE A 77 23.01 -20.36 -8.38
CA ILE A 77 22.23 -21.40 -9.08
C ILE A 77 23.11 -22.55 -9.62
N PRO A 78 24.27 -22.30 -10.28
CA PRO A 78 25.06 -23.39 -10.85
C PRO A 78 25.76 -24.28 -9.81
N ALA A 79 25.99 -23.79 -8.58
CA ALA A 79 26.59 -24.58 -7.50
C ALA A 79 25.57 -25.09 -6.45
N ALA A 80 24.27 -24.82 -6.65
CA ALA A 80 23.19 -25.11 -5.69
C ALA A 80 23.50 -24.67 -4.25
N LYS A 81 24.23 -23.55 -4.10
CA LYS A 81 24.57 -22.95 -2.81
C LYS A 81 23.78 -21.67 -2.66
N PHE A 82 22.80 -21.71 -1.77
CA PHE A 82 21.99 -20.54 -1.44
C PHE A 82 22.50 -19.99 -0.11
N ILE A 83 23.13 -18.82 -0.14
CA ILE A 83 23.54 -18.15 1.09
C ILE A 83 22.41 -17.19 1.46
N ILE A 84 21.69 -17.51 2.53
CA ILE A 84 20.60 -16.69 3.07
C ILE A 84 21.00 -16.33 4.50
N PHE A 85 21.05 -15.02 4.80
CA PHE A 85 21.48 -14.48 6.10
C PHE A 85 22.85 -15.02 6.58
N GLY A 86 23.79 -15.24 5.65
CA GLY A 86 25.14 -15.73 5.97
C GLY A 86 25.21 -17.23 6.33
N LYS A 87 24.10 -17.98 6.24
CA LYS A 87 24.07 -19.44 6.35
C LYS A 87 24.08 -20.07 4.95
N VAL A 88 24.91 -21.09 4.77
CA VAL A 88 25.01 -21.84 3.51
C VAL A 88 23.91 -22.91 3.52
N PHE A 89 22.89 -22.77 2.68
CA PHE A 89 21.90 -23.82 2.45
C PHE A 89 22.39 -24.76 1.36
N TRP A 90 22.51 -26.04 1.73
CA TRP A 90 22.69 -27.16 0.81
C TRP A 90 21.35 -27.87 0.57
N PRO A 91 21.20 -28.64 -0.53
CA PRO A 91 19.98 -29.39 -0.85
C PRO A 91 19.50 -30.34 0.28
N GLN A 92 20.43 -30.83 1.12
CA GLN A 92 20.14 -31.68 2.28
C GLN A 92 19.39 -30.92 3.40
N ASP A 93 19.63 -29.61 3.55
CA ASP A 93 19.08 -28.78 4.62
C ASP A 93 17.71 -28.15 4.27
N PHE A 94 17.08 -28.61 3.18
CA PHE A 94 15.80 -28.07 2.70
C PHE A 94 14.68 -28.24 3.72
N PHE A 95 14.73 -29.28 4.57
CA PHE A 95 13.75 -29.48 5.64
C PHE A 95 13.83 -28.37 6.70
N ILE A 96 15.03 -27.96 7.11
CA ILE A 96 15.25 -26.84 8.03
C ILE A 96 14.80 -25.52 7.38
N PHE A 97 15.09 -25.34 6.10
CA PHE A 97 14.62 -24.18 5.33
C PHE A 97 13.08 -24.11 5.30
N GLY A 98 12.42 -25.22 4.99
CA GLY A 98 10.96 -25.31 4.93
C GLY A 98 10.31 -25.04 6.29
N LEU A 99 10.85 -25.61 7.37
CA LEU A 99 10.37 -25.35 8.72
C LEU A 99 10.54 -23.88 9.10
N ALA A 100 11.70 -23.29 8.83
CA ALA A 100 11.95 -21.88 9.07
C ALA A 100 11.00 -20.97 8.28
N MET A 101 10.73 -21.30 7.01
CA MET A 101 9.78 -20.56 6.17
C MET A 101 8.36 -20.63 6.73
N ILE A 102 7.90 -21.82 7.14
CA ILE A 102 6.57 -22.00 7.74
C ILE A 102 6.47 -21.21 9.06
N THR A 103 7.46 -21.33 9.94
CA THR A 103 7.49 -20.56 11.20
C THR A 103 7.47 -19.06 10.94
N PHE A 104 8.22 -18.57 9.95
CA PHE A 104 8.25 -17.16 9.57
C PHE A 104 6.90 -16.66 9.05
N ILE A 105 6.25 -17.45 8.17
CA ILE A 105 4.92 -17.10 7.64
C ILE A 105 3.89 -17.08 8.78
N VAL A 106 3.87 -18.11 9.64
CA VAL A 106 2.95 -18.19 10.78
C VAL A 106 3.18 -17.01 11.73
N PHE A 107 4.44 -16.65 11.99
CA PHE A 107 4.78 -15.49 12.81
C PHE A 107 4.21 -14.19 12.22
N ILE A 108 4.38 -13.96 10.92
CA ILE A 108 3.79 -12.79 10.25
C ILE A 108 2.26 -12.82 10.33
N VAL A 109 1.64 -13.97 10.05
CA VAL A 109 0.17 -14.12 10.10
C VAL A 109 -0.36 -13.82 11.51
N LEU A 110 0.25 -14.36 12.55
CA LEU A 110 -0.14 -14.06 13.94
C LEU A 110 0.05 -12.59 14.30
N PHE A 111 1.18 -12.01 13.90
CA PHE A 111 1.46 -10.59 14.13
C PHE A 111 0.44 -9.69 13.41
N THR A 112 0.10 -10.02 12.17
CA THR A 112 -0.92 -9.29 11.39
C THR A 112 -2.33 -9.51 11.91
N ALA A 113 -2.67 -10.67 12.48
CA ALA A 113 -3.96 -10.89 13.10
C ALA A 113 -4.11 -10.04 14.38
N ALA A 114 -3.05 -9.91 15.18
CA ALA A 114 -3.05 -9.12 16.41
C ALA A 114 -3.03 -7.60 16.18
N PHE A 115 -2.21 -7.12 15.23
CA PHE A 115 -1.99 -5.68 14.98
C PHE A 115 -2.43 -5.22 13.58
N GLY A 116 -3.36 -5.94 12.94
CA GLY A 116 -3.64 -5.82 11.51
C GLY A 116 -3.93 -4.41 11.01
N ARG A 117 -4.73 -3.61 11.72
CA ARG A 117 -5.00 -2.23 11.27
C ARG A 117 -3.79 -1.30 11.42
N LEU A 118 -2.98 -1.49 12.45
CA LEU A 118 -1.78 -0.69 12.66
C LEU A 118 -0.71 -1.08 11.63
N PHE A 119 -0.45 -2.38 11.47
CA PHE A 119 0.54 -2.88 10.53
C PHE A 119 0.13 -2.65 9.07
N CYS A 120 -1.10 -3.01 8.68
CA CYS A 120 -1.55 -2.81 7.31
C CYS A 120 -1.70 -1.32 6.95
N GLY A 121 -1.99 -0.45 7.92
CA GLY A 121 -2.11 1.00 7.71
C GLY A 121 -0.77 1.77 7.71
N TRP A 122 0.25 1.25 8.41
CA TRP A 122 1.51 1.97 8.63
C TRP A 122 2.75 1.33 8.01
N VAL A 123 2.81 0.00 7.93
CA VAL A 123 4.04 -0.75 7.59
C VAL A 123 3.85 -1.72 6.42
N CYS A 124 2.62 -1.89 5.90
CA CYS A 124 2.37 -2.76 4.75
C CYS A 124 3.34 -2.43 3.60
N PRO A 125 4.23 -3.36 3.21
CA PRO A 125 5.27 -3.08 2.22
C PRO A 125 4.64 -2.60 0.90
N GLN A 126 3.58 -3.29 0.47
CA GLN A 126 2.86 -3.00 -0.77
C GLN A 126 2.25 -1.58 -0.78
N THR A 127 1.64 -1.16 0.34
CA THR A 127 1.07 0.18 0.48
C THR A 127 2.15 1.26 0.54
N ILE A 128 3.24 1.01 1.29
CA ILE A 128 4.35 1.97 1.41
C ILE A 128 4.98 2.27 0.06
N PHE A 129 5.27 1.24 -0.76
CA PHE A 129 5.87 1.45 -2.07
C PHE A 129 4.97 2.30 -2.98
N MET A 130 3.68 1.98 -3.07
CA MET A 130 2.75 2.73 -3.91
C MET A 130 2.50 4.15 -3.40
N GLU A 131 2.33 4.32 -2.08
CA GLU A 131 1.93 5.62 -1.53
C GLU A 131 3.11 6.60 -1.33
N MET A 132 4.30 6.11 -0.97
CA MET A 132 5.46 6.97 -0.69
C MET A 132 6.48 7.06 -1.81
N LEU A 133 6.58 6.07 -2.70
CA LEU A 133 7.48 6.16 -3.84
C LEU A 133 6.77 6.86 -5.00
N PHE A 134 5.65 6.30 -5.49
CA PHE A 134 4.97 6.84 -6.67
C PHE A 134 4.43 8.27 -6.45
N ARG A 135 3.67 8.49 -5.37
CA ARG A 135 3.00 9.78 -5.14
C ARG A 135 3.95 10.92 -4.79
N LYS A 136 5.08 10.61 -4.15
CA LYS A 136 6.09 11.60 -3.76
C LYS A 136 7.01 11.94 -4.92
N VAL A 137 7.29 10.97 -5.79
CA VAL A 137 7.98 11.17 -7.07
C VAL A 137 7.12 12.02 -8.00
N GLU A 138 5.81 11.76 -8.08
CA GLU A 138 4.86 12.59 -8.86
C GLU A 138 4.86 14.05 -8.39
N TYR A 139 4.82 14.32 -7.08
CA TYR A 139 4.92 15.69 -6.54
C TYR A 139 6.29 16.35 -6.71
N LEU A 140 7.33 15.58 -7.03
CA LEU A 140 8.67 16.11 -7.26
C LEU A 140 8.84 16.54 -8.71
N PHE A 141 8.08 15.93 -9.63
CA PHE A 141 8.08 16.25 -11.05
C PHE A 141 6.96 17.24 -11.46
N GLU A 142 5.92 17.42 -10.65
CA GLU A 142 4.82 18.40 -10.83
C GLU A 142 4.71 19.41 -9.68
#